data_AF-A0A920IBC4-F1
#
_entry.id   AF-A0A920IBC4-F1
#
_cell.length_a   1.000
_cell.length_b   1.000
_cell.length_c   1.000
_cell.angle_alpha   90.00
_cell.angle_beta   90.00
_cell.angle_gamma   90.00
#
_symmetry.space_group_name_H-M   'P 1'
#
loop_
_entity.id
_entity.type
_entity.pdbx_description
1 polymer ?
#
loop_
_entity_poly.entity_id
_entity_poly.type
_entity_poly.pdbx_seq_one_letter_code
_entity_poly.pdbx_strand_id
1 'polypeptide(L)' 'MLIQEQFNLSDDTLISLSELNCHEPNCPPTETVITTRALNGESCIWKIAKPISEIKIEDIKKLEN' A
#
# COMPACT_ATOMS: atom_id res chain seq x y z
N MET A 1 -9.80 -5.09 7.91
CA MET A 1 -9.16 -5.03 6.57
C MET A 1 -7.70 -5.43 6.78
N LEU A 2 -7.12 -6.26 5.91
CA LEU A 2 -5.81 -6.90 6.17
C LEU A 2 -4.68 -5.93 6.56
N ILE A 3 -4.57 -4.76 5.90
CA ILE A 3 -3.57 -3.74 6.23
C ILE A 3 -3.79 -3.16 7.63
N GLN A 4 -5.05 -2.89 8.03
CA GLN A 4 -5.34 -2.39 9.37
C GLN A 4 -4.94 -3.41 10.44
N GLU A 5 -5.24 -4.69 10.20
CA GLU A 5 -4.94 -5.78 11.13
C GLU A 5 -3.43 -6.02 11.26
N GLN A 6 -2.68 -5.99 10.16
CA GLN A 6 -1.22 -6.23 10.18
C GLN A 6 -0.45 -5.13 10.91
N PHE A 7 -0.89 -3.87 10.79
CA PHE A 7 -0.19 -2.72 11.36
C PHE A 7 -0.90 -2.12 12.58
N ASN A 8 -1.89 -2.83 13.15
CA ASN A 8 -2.69 -2.36 14.28
C ASN A 8 -3.24 -0.92 14.10
N LEU A 9 -3.69 -0.60 12.89
CA LEU A 9 -4.22 0.73 12.58
C LEU A 9 -5.62 0.89 13.18
N SER A 10 -5.92 2.09 13.67
CA SER A 10 -7.24 2.43 14.17
C SER A 10 -8.30 2.42 13.06
N ASP A 11 -9.57 2.18 13.41
CA ASP A 11 -10.69 2.11 12.47
C ASP A 11 -10.97 3.44 11.74
N ASP A 12 -10.54 4.56 12.33
CA ASP A 12 -10.61 5.91 11.74
C ASP A 12 -9.46 6.22 10.78
N THR A 13 -8.52 5.29 10.61
CA THR A 13 -7.39 5.47 9.69
C THR A 13 -7.90 5.43 8.26
N LEU A 14 -7.68 6.52 7.52
CA LEU A 14 -7.97 6.55 6.10
C LEU A 14 -6.93 5.72 5.35
N ILE A 15 -7.41 4.77 4.55
CA ILE A 15 -6.54 3.93 3.71
C ILE A 15 -6.90 4.15 2.24
N SER A 16 -5.88 4.45 1.45
CA SER A 16 -5.99 4.61 0.00
C SER A 16 -5.18 3.53 -0.71
N LEU A 17 -5.77 2.90 -1.71
CA LEU A 17 -5.07 2.06 -2.68
C LEU A 17 -5.13 2.73 -4.05
N SER A 18 -3.98 2.92 -4.67
CA SER A 18 -3.86 3.53 -5.99
C SER A 18 -2.90 2.74 -6.87
N GLU A 19 -3.26 2.56 -8.14
CA GLU A 19 -2.38 1.97 -9.15
C GLU A 19 -1.71 3.10 -9.94
N LEU A 20 -0.38 3.03 -10.08
CA LEU A 20 0.43 4.02 -10.79
C LEU A 20 1.16 3.34 -11.94
N ASN A 21 1.05 3.93 -13.13
CA ASN A 21 1.82 3.49 -14.28
C ASN A 21 3.12 4.29 -14.37
N CYS A 22 4.24 3.60 -14.25
CA CYS A 22 5.56 4.21 -14.28
C CYS A 22 6.13 4.08 -15.70
N HIS A 23 6.43 5.22 -16.33
CA HIS A 23 6.96 5.28 -17.69
C HIS A 23 8.49 5.45 -17.73
N GLU A 24 9.17 5.29 -16.59
CA GLU A 24 10.61 5.46 -16.48
C GLU A 24 11.38 4.17 -16.83
N PRO A 25 12.59 4.28 -17.41
CA PRO A 25 13.44 3.12 -17.65
C PRO A 25 13.77 2.41 -16.34
N ASN A 26 13.60 1.08 -16.30
CA ASN A 26 13.80 0.19 -15.13
C ASN A 26 12.72 0.25 -14.03
N CYS A 27 11.62 0.96 -14.26
CA CYS A 27 10.48 0.95 -13.35
C CYS A 27 9.49 -0.16 -13.77
N PRO A 28 8.85 -0.87 -12.84
CA PRO A 28 7.72 -1.74 -13.18
C PRO A 28 6.66 -0.90 -13.91
N PRO A 29 6.09 -1.38 -15.03
CA PRO A 29 5.15 -0.59 -15.81
C PRO A 29 3.92 -0.16 -15.00
N THR A 30 3.56 -0.95 -13.98
CA THR A 30 2.46 -0.69 -13.07
C THR A 30 2.87 -1.06 -11.64
N GLU A 31 2.69 -0.14 -10.71
CA GLU A 31 2.87 -0.37 -9.27
C GLU A 31 1.58 -0.03 -8.50
N THR A 32 1.39 -0.66 -7.36
CA THR A 32 0.35 -0.30 -6.42
C THR A 32 0.96 0.45 -5.25
N VAL A 33 0.37 1.58 -4.91
CA VAL A 33 0.70 2.40 -3.75
C VAL A 33 -0.42 2.28 -2.73
N ILE A 34 -0.03 1.96 -1.49
CA ILE A 34 -0.92 1.91 -0.34
C ILE A 34 -0.53 3.04 0.59
N THR A 35 -1.46 3.92 0.90
CA THR A 35 -1.24 5.05 1.82
C THR A 35 -2.18 4.95 3.00
N THR A 36 -1.67 5.10 4.21
CA THR A 36 -2.49 5.25 5.43
C THR A 36 -2.35 6.65 5.98
N ARG A 37 -3.42 7.16 6.58
CA ARG A 37 -3.41 8.41 7.31
C ARG A 37 -4.33 8.32 8.53
N ALA A 38 -3.73 8.29 9.71
CA ALA A 38 -4.43 8.28 10.97
C ALA A 38 -4.83 9.71 11.39
N LEU A 39 -5.83 9.83 12.27
CA LEU A 39 -6.30 11.14 12.76
C LEU A 39 -5.25 11.88 13.60
N ASN A 40 -4.33 11.14 14.24
CA ASN A 40 -3.20 11.70 14.97
C ASN A 40 -2.12 12.32 14.04
N GLY A 41 -2.27 12.20 12.73
CA GLY A 41 -1.35 12.73 11.72
C GLY A 41 -0.29 11.74 11.25
N GLU A 42 -0.22 10.53 11.81
CA GLU A 42 0.69 9.48 11.35
C GLU A 42 0.27 8.98 9.95
N SER A 43 1.26 8.73 9.10
CA SER A 43 1.03 8.25 7.74
C SER A 43 2.14 7.31 7.30
N CYS A 44 1.76 6.23 6.64
CA CYS A 44 2.69 5.29 6.02
C CYS A 44 2.40 5.19 4.52
N ILE A 45 3.44 4.90 3.75
CA ILE A 45 3.34 4.66 2.31
C ILE A 45 4.10 3.38 2.00
N TRP A 46 3.40 2.45 1.36
CA TRP A 46 3.99 1.24 0.82
C TRP A 46 3.81 1.18 -0.68
N LYS A 47 4.81 0.61 -1.36
CA LYS A 47 4.80 0.39 -2.80
C LYS A 47 5.02 -1.08 -3.11
N ILE A 48 4.16 -1.62 -3.97
CA ILE A 48 4.29 -2.99 -4.49
C ILE A 48 4.41 -2.88 -6.01
N ALA A 49 5.51 -3.39 -6.55
CA ALA A 49 5.85 -3.40 -7.98
C ALA A 49 4.97 -4.37 -8.82
N LYS A 50 3.64 -4.28 -8.65
CA LYS A 50 2.61 -5.12 -9.27
C LYS A 50 1.31 -4.31 -9.44
N PRO A 51 0.48 -4.62 -10.43
CA PRO A 51 -0.88 -4.10 -10.50
C PRO A 51 -1.73 -4.61 -9.33
N ILE A 52 -2.78 -3.87 -8.97
CA ILE A 52 -3.68 -4.19 -7.84
C ILE A 52 -4.30 -5.58 -8.04
N SER A 53 -4.62 -5.94 -9.29
CA SER A 53 -5.21 -7.23 -9.65
C SER A 53 -4.32 -8.43 -9.36
N GLU A 54 -3.00 -8.25 -9.25
CA GLU A 54 -2.02 -9.31 -9.02
C GLU A 54 -1.51 -9.35 -7.57
N ILE A 55 -1.93 -8.40 -6.73
CA ILE A 55 -1.56 -8.38 -5.32
C ILE A 55 -2.16 -9.57 -4.60
N LYS A 56 -1.30 -10.30 -3.88
CA LYS A 56 -1.70 -11.39 -3.00
C LYS A 56 -1.46 -11.02 -1.54
N ILE A 57 -2.08 -11.78 -0.64
CA ILE A 57 -1.90 -11.65 0.81
C ILE A 57 -0.41 -11.74 1.21
N GLU A 58 0.37 -12.58 0.52
CA GLU A 58 1.82 -12.72 0.73
C GLU A 58 2.61 -11.44 0.41
N ASP A 59 2.13 -10.60 -0.52
CA ASP A 59 2.77 -9.31 -0.82
C ASP A 59 2.50 -8.32 0.31
N ILE A 60 1.27 -8.31 0.83
CA ILE A 60 0.88 -7.46 1.98
C ILE A 60 1.67 -7.84 3.24
N LYS A 61 1.85 -9.14 3.49
CA LYS A 61 2.62 -9.63 4.66
C LYS A 61 4.11 -9.28 4.64
N LYS A 62 4.65 -8.89 3.48
CA LYS A 62 6.05 -8.44 3.33
C LYS A 62 6.22 -6.94 3.53
N LEU A 63 5.14 -6.19 3.71
CA LEU A 63 5.21 -4.77 4.00
C LEU A 63 5.77 -4.55 5.40
N GLU A 64 6.73 -3.63 5.52
CA GLU A 64 7.39 -3.25 6.75
C GLU A 64 7.13 -1.75 7.03
N ASN A 65 7.14 -1.36 8.30
CA ASN A 65 6.84 0.00 8.77
C ASN A 65 8.11 0.83 8.96
#